data_AF-A0A7X7G159-F1
#
_entry.id   AF-A0A7X7G159-F1
#
_cell.length_a   1.000
_cell.length_b   1.000
_cell.length_c   1.000
_cell.angle_alpha   90.00
_cell.angle_beta   90.00
_cell.angle_gamma   90.00
#
_symmetry.space_group_name_H-M   'P 1'
#
loop_
_entity.id
_entity.type
_entity.pdbx_description
1 polymer ?
#
loop_
_entity_poly.entity_id
_entity_poly.type
_entity_poly.pdbx_seq_one_letter_code
_entity_poly.pdbx_strand_id
1 'polypeptide(L)'
;AERAGIIKSASLLFTTIANAQTPRLLIVARRAHTAGLYAMSGPGFDPAQFLALPTAAISVFGRRALDRFSADRDMPPPAQAALKDMIEACSNPASLVDKGLLDAVIPVSEMRPRIAAFLDMASTIPRPDIRKQVLLV
;
A
#
# COMPACT_ATOMS: atom_id res chain seq x y z
N ALA A 1 21.39 9.93 -0.20
CA ALA A 1 20.51 8.88 -0.76
C ALA A 1 20.60 8.86 -2.27
N GLU A 2 20.19 9.92 -2.98
CA GLU A 2 20.21 9.97 -4.46
C GLU A 2 21.58 9.62 -5.07
N ARG A 3 22.66 10.33 -4.67
CA ARG A 3 24.02 10.04 -5.16
C ARG A 3 24.56 8.66 -4.75
N ALA A 4 23.98 8.05 -3.71
CA ALA A 4 24.32 6.70 -3.27
C ALA A 4 23.51 5.62 -4.01
N GLY A 5 22.64 6.01 -4.97
CA GLY A 5 21.92 5.07 -5.82
C GLY A 5 20.62 4.52 -5.23
N ILE A 6 19.89 5.29 -4.43
CA ILE A 6 18.62 4.81 -3.82
C ILE A 6 17.59 4.30 -4.84
N ILE A 7 17.52 4.91 -6.03
CA ILE A 7 16.63 4.46 -7.11
C ILE A 7 17.03 3.08 -7.62
N LYS A 8 18.33 2.81 -7.78
CA LYS A 8 18.84 1.50 -8.20
C LYS A 8 18.60 0.44 -7.12
N SER A 9 18.74 0.78 -5.85
CA SER A 9 18.40 -0.13 -4.76
C SER A 9 16.89 -0.41 -4.69
N ALA A 10 16.06 0.62 -4.90
CA ALA A 10 14.61 0.49 -4.91
C ALA A 10 14.12 -0.34 -6.10
N SER A 11 14.71 -0.18 -7.29
CA SER A 11 14.33 -0.99 -8.46
C SER A 11 14.56 -2.48 -8.20
N LEU A 12 15.71 -2.86 -7.64
CA LEU A 12 15.98 -4.26 -7.26
C LEU A 12 14.96 -4.79 -6.24
N LEU A 13 14.59 -3.98 -5.23
CA LEU A 13 13.57 -4.35 -4.26
C LEU A 13 12.21 -4.57 -4.94
N PHE A 14 11.76 -3.64 -5.79
CA PHE A 14 10.48 -3.76 -6.48
C PHE A 14 10.46 -4.94 -7.45
N THR A 15 11.55 -5.19 -8.19
CA THR A 15 11.69 -6.38 -9.04
C THR A 15 11.61 -7.65 -8.21
N THR A 16 12.20 -7.67 -7.01
CA THR A 16 12.14 -8.83 -6.11
C THR A 16 10.71 -9.08 -5.61
N ILE A 17 10.01 -8.02 -5.20
CA ILE A 17 8.60 -8.10 -4.76
C ILE A 17 7.69 -8.55 -5.92
N ALA A 18 7.88 -8.00 -7.12
CA ALA A 18 7.12 -8.37 -8.31
C ALA A 18 7.29 -9.86 -8.68
N ASN A 19 8.48 -10.40 -8.45
CA ASN A 19 8.79 -11.80 -8.71
C ASN A 19 8.49 -12.73 -7.52
N ALA A 20 8.02 -12.21 -6.39
CA ALA A 20 7.67 -13.03 -5.25
C ALA A 20 6.46 -13.91 -5.60
N GLN A 21 6.65 -15.22 -5.56
CA GLN A 21 5.64 -16.21 -5.92
C GLN A 21 4.76 -16.65 -4.74
N THR A 22 5.12 -16.27 -3.51
CA THR A 22 4.34 -16.57 -2.32
C THR A 22 3.13 -15.64 -2.21
N PRO A 23 1.97 -16.13 -1.74
CA PRO A 23 0.85 -15.28 -1.37
C PRO A 23 1.28 -14.19 -0.39
N ARG A 24 0.66 -13.01 -0.47
CA ARG A 24 1.03 -11.85 0.35
C ARG A 24 -0.19 -11.28 1.06
N LEU A 25 0.02 -10.89 2.30
CA LEU A 25 -0.94 -10.19 3.14
C LEU A 25 -0.36 -8.83 3.50
N LEU A 26 -1.12 -7.77 3.26
CA LEU A 26 -0.75 -6.41 3.61
C LEU A 26 -1.66 -5.89 4.73
N ILE A 27 -1.07 -5.50 5.86
CA ILE A 27 -1.78 -4.83 6.95
C ILE A 27 -1.09 -3.51 7.26
N VAL A 28 -1.79 -2.39 7.04
CA VAL A 28 -1.26 -1.05 7.34
C VAL A 28 -1.56 -0.69 8.79
N ALA A 29 -0.50 -0.60 9.60
CA ALA A 29 -0.64 -0.23 11.01
C ALA A 29 -0.81 1.28 11.23
N ARG A 30 -0.12 2.11 10.43
CA ARG A 30 -0.10 3.57 10.62
C ARG A 30 0.08 4.31 9.31
N ARG A 31 1.28 4.79 8.96
CA ARG A 31 1.49 5.62 7.76
C ARG A 31 1.91 4.77 6.58
N ALA A 32 1.21 4.87 5.46
CA ALA A 32 1.58 4.22 4.21
C ALA A 32 1.37 5.17 3.03
N HIS A 33 2.47 5.57 2.38
CA HIS A 33 2.45 6.56 1.30
C HIS A 33 3.30 6.14 0.10
N THR A 34 2.76 6.33 -1.11
CA THR A 34 3.38 6.10 -2.43
C THR A 34 4.48 5.03 -2.45
N ALA A 35 5.74 5.41 -2.66
CA ALA A 35 6.84 4.48 -2.88
C ALA A 35 7.09 3.56 -1.67
N GLY A 36 6.78 4.04 -0.46
CA GLY A 36 6.84 3.22 0.74
C GLY A 36 5.77 2.13 0.74
N LEU A 37 4.56 2.42 0.27
CA LEU A 37 3.50 1.40 0.13
C LEU A 37 3.90 0.37 -0.93
N TYR A 38 4.44 0.79 -2.08
CA TYR A 38 4.98 -0.13 -3.09
C TYR A 38 6.12 -1.00 -2.53
N ALA A 39 7.04 -0.42 -1.77
CA ALA A 39 8.14 -1.15 -1.12
C ALA A 39 7.67 -2.21 -0.12
N MET A 40 6.43 -2.13 0.36
CA MET A 40 5.83 -3.07 1.31
C MET A 40 4.84 -4.03 0.63
N SER A 41 4.92 -4.20 -0.69
CA SER A 41 3.98 -5.00 -1.49
C SER A 41 2.54 -4.50 -1.38
N GLY A 42 2.39 -3.19 -1.61
CA GLY A 42 1.13 -2.49 -1.78
C GLY A 42 0.20 -3.07 -2.85
N PRO A 43 -1.00 -2.51 -3.02
CA PRO A 43 -2.01 -2.98 -3.98
C PRO A 43 -1.50 -3.09 -5.43
N GLY A 44 -0.49 -2.31 -5.84
CA GLY A 44 0.13 -2.45 -7.17
C GLY A 44 0.91 -3.76 -7.38
N PHE A 45 1.13 -4.55 -6.34
CA PHE A 45 1.72 -5.89 -6.40
C PHE A 45 0.72 -6.98 -6.05
N ASP A 46 -0.59 -6.68 -6.10
CA ASP A 46 -1.68 -7.65 -5.96
C ASP A 46 -1.54 -8.59 -4.73
N PRO A 47 -1.53 -8.04 -3.50
CA PRO A 47 -1.61 -8.85 -2.30
C PRO A 47 -2.97 -9.54 -2.24
N ALA A 48 -3.03 -10.75 -1.68
CA ALA A 48 -4.27 -11.50 -1.55
C ALA A 48 -5.29 -10.82 -0.63
N GLN A 49 -4.79 -10.03 0.33
CA GLN A 49 -5.61 -9.18 1.19
C GLN A 49 -4.87 -7.88 1.49
N PHE A 50 -5.59 -6.77 1.43
CA PHE A 50 -5.17 -5.44 1.81
C PHE A 50 -6.07 -4.91 2.94
N LEU A 51 -5.53 -4.92 4.15
CA LEU A 51 -6.21 -4.54 5.38
C LEU A 51 -5.55 -3.32 6.01
N ALA A 52 -6.32 -2.57 6.79
CA ALA A 52 -5.81 -1.45 7.56
C ALA A 52 -6.29 -1.48 9.00
N LEU A 53 -5.50 -0.90 9.90
CA LEU A 53 -5.94 -0.59 11.27
C LEU A 53 -6.69 0.74 11.30
N PRO A 54 -7.48 1.04 12.35
CA PRO A 54 -8.24 2.29 12.42
C PRO A 54 -7.34 3.53 12.44
N THR A 55 -6.08 3.37 12.88
CA THR A 55 -5.06 4.43 12.91
C THR A 55 -4.30 4.59 11.61
N ALA A 56 -4.67 3.86 10.56
CA ALA A 56 -3.98 3.91 9.28
C ALA A 56 -4.25 5.22 8.53
N ALA A 57 -3.19 5.78 7.98
CA ALA A 57 -3.19 6.96 7.13
C ALA A 57 -2.60 6.53 5.78
N ILE A 58 -3.48 6.27 4.82
CA ILE A 58 -3.14 5.73 3.50
C ILE A 58 -3.48 6.80 2.45
N SER A 59 -2.47 7.27 1.74
CA SER A 59 -2.61 8.33 0.74
C SER A 59 -1.36 8.45 -0.11
N VAL A 60 -1.44 9.05 -1.28
CA VAL A 60 -0.26 9.32 -2.14
C VAL A 60 0.76 10.16 -1.37
N PHE A 61 0.30 11.23 -0.72
CA PHE A 61 1.16 12.12 0.06
C PHE A 61 0.78 12.09 1.53
N GLY A 62 1.78 12.22 2.42
CA GLY A 62 1.51 12.36 3.84
C GLY A 62 0.82 13.68 4.18
N ARG A 63 0.13 13.72 5.32
CA ARG A 63 -0.69 14.86 5.77
C ARG A 63 -0.01 16.23 5.63
N ARG A 64 1.27 16.34 6.02
CA ARG A 64 2.04 17.60 5.93
C ARG A 64 2.17 18.14 4.50
N ALA A 65 2.31 17.25 3.51
CA ALA A 65 2.39 17.65 2.11
C ALA A 65 1.02 18.06 1.59
N LEU A 66 -0.03 17.31 1.95
CA LEU A 66 -1.41 17.67 1.61
C LEU A 66 -1.80 19.04 2.18
N ASP A 67 -1.46 19.32 3.44
CA ASP A 67 -1.73 20.62 4.07
C ASP A 67 -1.02 21.77 3.33
N ARG A 68 0.19 21.52 2.79
CA ARG A 68 0.92 22.49 1.96
C ARG A 68 0.22 22.72 0.62
N PHE A 69 -0.30 21.67 -0.01
CA PHE A 69 -1.05 21.77 -1.26
C PHE A 69 -2.37 22.51 -1.08
N SER A 70 -3.01 22.38 0.08
CA SER A 70 -4.26 23.09 0.39
C SER A 70 -4.09 24.61 0.50
N ALA A 71 -2.86 25.09 0.70
CA ALA A 71 -2.56 26.52 0.74
C ALA A 71 -2.40 27.14 -0.66
N ASP A 72 -2.30 26.31 -1.71
CA ASP A 72 -2.22 26.78 -3.09
C ASP A 72 -3.59 27.24 -3.58
N ARG A 73 -3.71 28.53 -3.90
CA ARG A 73 -4.96 29.17 -4.33
C ARG A 73 -5.20 29.05 -5.83
N ASP A 74 -4.17 28.73 -6.60
CA ASP A 74 -4.22 28.66 -8.06
C ASP A 74 -4.48 27.23 -8.56
N MET A 75 -4.72 26.29 -7.63
CA MET A 75 -4.96 24.89 -7.93
C MET A 75 -6.23 24.71 -8.80
N PRO A 76 -6.14 24.01 -9.95
CA PRO A 76 -7.31 23.73 -10.78
C PRO A 76 -8.40 22.94 -10.03
N PRO A 77 -9.70 23.13 -10.32
CA PRO A 77 -10.78 22.45 -9.59
C PRO A 77 -10.65 20.90 -9.51
N PRO A 78 -10.23 20.18 -10.57
CA PRO A 78 -10.00 18.74 -10.48
C PRO A 78 -8.92 18.35 -9.47
N ALA A 79 -7.86 19.14 -9.37
CA ALA A 79 -6.77 18.91 -8.42
C ALA A 79 -7.22 19.20 -6.98
N GLN A 80 -8.08 20.21 -6.77
CA GLN A 80 -8.67 20.47 -5.46
C GLN A 80 -9.57 19.33 -4.99
N ALA A 81 -10.36 18.74 -5.89
CA ALA A 81 -11.19 17.57 -5.58
C ALA A 81 -10.32 16.36 -5.19
N ALA A 82 -9.28 16.06 -5.99
CA ALA A 82 -8.33 15.00 -5.68
C ALA A 82 -7.61 15.22 -4.34
N LEU A 83 -7.27 16.46 -4.00
CA LEU A 83 -6.66 16.82 -2.73
C LEU A 83 -7.59 16.54 -1.54
N LYS A 84 -8.87 16.91 -1.64
CA LYS A 84 -9.88 16.63 -0.62
C LYS A 84 -10.01 15.12 -0.39
N ASP A 85 -10.12 14.35 -1.46
CA ASP A 85 -10.17 12.89 -1.43
C ASP A 85 -8.93 12.29 -0.75
N MET A 86 -7.74 12.80 -1.05
CA MET A 86 -6.49 12.36 -0.42
C MET A 86 -6.43 12.71 1.07
N ILE A 87 -6.92 13.87 1.48
CA ILE A 87 -6.98 14.28 2.88
C ILE A 87 -7.95 13.41 3.67
N GLU A 88 -9.11 13.11 3.07
CA GLU A 88 -10.10 12.22 3.64
C GLU A 88 -9.54 10.81 3.83
N ALA A 89 -8.97 10.21 2.78
CA ALA A 89 -8.33 8.89 2.84
C ALA A 89 -7.19 8.81 3.86
N CYS A 90 -6.43 9.90 4.02
CA CYS A 90 -5.35 9.99 5.00
C CYS A 90 -5.86 10.04 6.45
N SER A 91 -7.09 10.53 6.67
CA SER A 91 -7.67 10.73 7.99
C SER A 91 -8.63 9.61 8.39
N ASN A 92 -9.32 9.02 7.43
CA ASN A 92 -10.28 7.93 7.62
C ASN A 92 -10.04 6.82 6.59
N PRO A 93 -9.40 5.70 6.97
CA PRO A 93 -9.14 4.60 6.05
C PRO A 93 -10.42 3.88 5.60
N ALA A 94 -11.56 4.05 6.29
CA ALA A 94 -12.83 3.46 5.86
C ALA A 94 -13.31 4.01 4.51
N SER A 95 -12.98 5.26 4.19
CA SER A 95 -13.30 5.84 2.87
C SER A 95 -12.63 5.10 1.71
N LEU A 96 -11.52 4.38 1.97
CA LEU A 96 -10.87 3.53 0.98
C LEU A 96 -11.59 2.19 0.79
N VAL A 97 -12.31 1.71 1.81
CA VAL A 97 -13.15 0.52 1.70
C VAL A 97 -14.33 0.81 0.78
N ASP A 98 -14.99 1.95 0.97
CA ASP A 98 -16.12 2.38 0.13
C ASP A 98 -15.73 2.54 -1.34
N LYS A 99 -14.47 2.93 -1.59
CA LYS A 99 -13.88 3.06 -2.93
C LYS A 99 -13.36 1.73 -3.51
N GLY A 100 -13.45 0.61 -2.77
CA GLY A 100 -12.93 -0.69 -3.18
C GLY A 100 -11.41 -0.76 -3.28
N LEU A 101 -10.71 0.19 -2.65
CA LEU A 101 -9.24 0.25 -2.64
C LEU A 101 -8.63 -0.46 -1.43
N LEU A 102 -9.45 -0.85 -0.47
CA LEU A 102 -9.07 -1.55 0.76
C LEU A 102 -10.14 -2.61 1.06
N ASP A 103 -9.74 -3.82 1.45
CA ASP A 103 -10.71 -4.89 1.72
C ASP A 103 -11.49 -4.65 3.01
N ALA A 104 -10.77 -4.24 4.07
CA ALA A 104 -11.39 -3.92 5.35
C ALA A 104 -10.49 -3.08 6.26
N VAL A 105 -11.13 -2.30 7.14
CA VAL A 105 -10.50 -1.75 8.35
C VAL A 105 -10.83 -2.68 9.51
N ILE A 106 -9.80 -3.26 10.14
CA ILE A 106 -9.96 -4.23 11.23
C ILE A 106 -9.42 -3.66 12.55
N PRO A 107 -10.02 -3.99 13.71
CA PRO A 107 -9.43 -3.66 15.00
C PRO A 107 -8.13 -4.45 15.23
N VAL A 108 -7.26 -3.93 16.10
CA VAL A 108 -5.97 -4.57 16.43
C VAL A 108 -6.15 -6.01 16.95
N SER A 109 -7.22 -6.26 17.72
CA SER A 109 -7.56 -7.59 18.24
C SER A 109 -7.81 -8.63 17.15
N GLU A 110 -8.27 -8.21 15.96
CA GLU A 110 -8.51 -9.09 14.82
C GLU A 110 -7.27 -9.37 13.97
N MET A 111 -6.15 -8.66 14.16
CA MET A 111 -4.94 -8.86 13.36
C MET A 111 -4.44 -10.30 13.42
N ARG A 112 -4.29 -10.86 14.62
CA ARG A 112 -3.77 -12.22 14.83
C ARG A 112 -4.65 -13.28 14.16
N PRO A 113 -5.98 -13.33 14.38
CA PRO A 113 -6.82 -14.32 13.71
C PRO A 113 -6.83 -14.13 12.18
N ARG A 114 -6.75 -12.90 11.65
CA ARG A 114 -6.65 -12.64 10.21
C ARG A 114 -5.36 -13.19 9.61
N ILE A 115 -4.23 -12.96 10.29
CA ILE A 115 -2.93 -13.51 9.87
C ILE A 115 -2.96 -15.04 9.90
N ALA A 116 -3.51 -15.65 10.96
CA ALA A 116 -3.63 -17.11 11.06
C ALA A 116 -4.46 -17.69 9.91
N ALA A 117 -5.66 -17.14 9.66
CA ALA A 117 -6.52 -17.59 8.57
C ALA A 117 -5.86 -17.42 7.19
N PHE A 118 -5.12 -16.32 6.99
CA PHE A 118 -4.33 -16.13 5.77
C PHE A 118 -3.25 -17.20 5.61
N LEU A 119 -2.51 -17.52 6.69
CA LEU A 119 -1.46 -18.55 6.64
C LEU A 119 -2.04 -19.95 6.37
N ASP A 120 -3.19 -20.28 6.97
CA ASP A 120 -3.89 -21.54 6.70
C ASP A 120 -4.26 -21.65 5.22
N MET A 121 -4.86 -20.60 4.65
CA MET A 121 -5.17 -20.53 3.23
C MET A 121 -3.89 -20.62 2.37
N ALA A 122 -2.86 -19.84 2.68
CA ALA A 122 -1.61 -19.80 1.92
C ALA A 122 -0.86 -21.13 1.95
N SER A 123 -1.00 -21.93 3.01
CA SER A 123 -0.38 -23.25 3.12
C SER A 123 -0.92 -24.27 2.11
N THR A 124 -2.14 -24.05 1.60
CA THR A 124 -2.79 -24.93 0.62
C THR A 124 -2.44 -24.58 -0.83
N ILE A 125 -1.85 -23.40 -1.07
CA ILE A 125 -1.49 -22.94 -2.41
C ILE A 125 -0.21 -23.65 -2.86
N PRO A 126 -0.23 -24.39 -3.99
CA PRO A 126 0.98 -25.03 -4.52
C PRO A 126 2.07 -23.99 -4.78
N ARG A 127 3.32 -24.31 -4.40
CA ARG A 127 4.45 -23.42 -4.69
C ARG A 127 4.66 -23.33 -6.20
N PRO A 128 4.64 -22.13 -6.79
CA PRO A 128 4.89 -21.99 -8.23
C PRO A 128 6.32 -22.40 -8.59
N ASP A 129 6.53 -22.77 -9.85
CA ASP A 129 7.86 -23.12 -10.36
C ASP A 129 8.73 -21.84 -10.48
N ILE A 130 9.87 -21.85 -9.80
CA ILE A 130 10.80 -20.71 -9.64
C ILE A 130 11.53 -20.29 -10.93
N ARG A 131 11.34 -21.02 -12.04
CA ARG A 131 12.09 -20.82 -13.29
C ARG A 131 11.64 -19.63 -14.15
N LYS A 132 10.54 -18.95 -13.81
CA LYS A 132 10.06 -17.77 -14.55
C LYS A 132 10.24 -16.50 -13.72
N GLN A 133 11.36 -15.79 -13.95
CA GLN A 133 11.58 -14.46 -13.39
C GLN A 133 11.29 -13.41 -14.46
N VAL A 134 10.56 -12.36 -14.09
CA VAL A 134 10.38 -11.14 -14.87
C VAL A 134 11.52 -10.19 -14.53
N LEU A 135 12.46 -10.01 -15.47
CA LEU A 135 13.47 -8.95 -15.37
C LEU A 135 12.80 -7.63 -15.79
N LEU A 136 12.53 -6.75 -14.83
CA LEU A 136 12.28 -5.34 -15.11
C LEU A 136 13.64 -4.73 -15.48
N VAL A 137 13.91 -4.63 -16.78
CA VAL A 137 15.09 -3.98 -17.37
C VAL A 137 14.96 -2.47 -17.27
#